data_AF-A0A829Q7J4-F1
#
_entry.id   AF-A0A829Q7J4-F1
#
_cell.length_a   1.000
_cell.length_b   1.000
_cell.length_c   1.000
_cell.angle_alpha   90.00
_cell.angle_beta   90.00
_cell.angle_gamma   90.00
#
_symmetry.space_group_name_H-M   'P 1'
#
loop_
_entity.id
_entity.type
_entity.pdbx_description
1 polymer ?
#
loop_
_entity_poly.entity_id
_entity_poly.type
_entity_poly.pdbx_seq_one_letter_code
_entity_poly.pdbx_strand_id
1 'polypeptide(L)'
;MSAGGSVLVLNCGSSSVKYQLIEPESGRVIAHGLVERIGEEEIGNHEEALRLVFDSIDTGDVVVVGHRVVHGGQKFHEPTVLDDAVVAQIAELSSLAPLHNPAGVQGIEVARRLLPDVPQVAVFDTAFFFGLPPAAAIYALDRAVAERYGIRRYGFHGTSHQYVSQQARGLPGAWVCRHQPDRAASGQRGVGVGDSARPRGGNLDGPDPAGGVGDGHPHR
;
A
#
# COMPACT_ATOMS: atom_id res chain seq x y z
N MET A 1 14.15 -19.03 25.31
CA MET A 1 14.00 -18.82 23.85
C MET A 1 12.51 -18.61 23.61
N SER A 2 12.10 -17.42 23.18
CA SER A 2 10.70 -17.21 22.78
C SER A 2 10.43 -18.12 21.57
N ALA A 3 9.33 -18.87 21.60
CA ALA A 3 9.04 -19.91 20.62
C ALA A 3 8.39 -19.37 19.31
N GLY A 4 8.37 -18.05 19.12
CA GLY A 4 7.82 -17.41 17.92
C GLY A 4 8.90 -16.67 17.15
N GLY A 5 9.03 -16.96 15.86
CA GLY A 5 9.94 -16.21 14.97
C GLY A 5 9.43 -14.80 14.66
N SER A 6 10.28 -14.01 14.00
CA SER A 6 10.02 -12.61 13.69
C SER A 6 9.51 -12.41 12.25
N VAL A 7 8.81 -11.30 12.01
CA VAL A 7 8.37 -10.87 10.68
C VAL A 7 9.14 -9.63 10.29
N LEU A 8 9.86 -9.70 9.16
CA LEU A 8 10.52 -8.54 8.57
C LEU A 8 9.54 -7.84 7.63
N VAL A 9 9.25 -6.58 7.87
CA VAL A 9 8.40 -5.74 7.01
C VAL A 9 9.29 -4.78 6.23
N LEU A 10 9.16 -4.79 4.91
CA LEU A 10 9.89 -3.92 3.98
C LEU A 10 8.93 -3.02 3.20
N ASN A 11 9.30 -1.76 3.09
CA ASN A 11 8.60 -0.76 2.27
C ASN A 11 9.63 0.01 1.45
N CYS A 12 9.78 -0.40 0.19
CA CYS A 12 10.69 0.20 -0.77
C CYS A 12 9.96 1.30 -1.56
N GLY A 13 10.35 2.55 -1.34
CA GLY A 13 9.98 3.71 -2.16
C GLY A 13 11.04 4.02 -3.22
N SER A 14 10.80 5.03 -4.06
CA SER A 14 11.71 5.37 -5.18
C SER A 14 13.14 5.71 -4.75
N SER A 15 13.33 6.29 -3.55
CA SER A 15 14.62 6.73 -3.03
C SER A 15 14.87 6.32 -1.57
N SER A 16 14.07 5.39 -1.04
CA SER A 16 14.21 4.93 0.35
C SER A 16 13.71 3.51 0.56
N VAL A 17 14.21 2.87 1.63
CA VAL A 17 13.72 1.61 2.18
C VAL A 17 13.42 1.80 3.66
N LYS A 18 12.17 1.64 4.05
CA LYS A 18 11.76 1.55 5.46
C LYS A 18 11.64 0.09 5.86
N TYR A 19 12.11 -0.26 7.04
CA TYR A 19 11.99 -1.62 7.56
C TYR A 19 11.54 -1.66 9.02
N GLN A 20 10.88 -2.75 9.39
CA GLN A 20 10.61 -3.12 10.78
C GLN A 20 10.75 -4.62 10.96
N LEU A 21 11.35 -5.05 12.06
CA LEU A 21 11.37 -6.43 12.52
C LEU A 21 10.40 -6.54 13.69
N ILE A 22 9.37 -7.39 13.56
CA ILE A 22 8.23 -7.41 14.48
C ILE A 22 8.02 -8.83 15.00
N GLU A 23 7.76 -8.95 16.30
CA GLU A 23 7.24 -10.18 16.90
C GLU A 23 5.71 -10.24 16.68
N PRO A 24 5.20 -11.15 15.85
CA PRO A 24 3.82 -11.06 15.34
C PRO A 24 2.75 -11.29 16.41
N GLU A 25 3.03 -12.11 17.43
CA GLU A 25 2.06 -12.41 18.49
C GLU A 25 1.84 -11.23 19.45
N SER A 26 2.92 -10.54 19.81
CA SER A 26 2.87 -9.42 20.75
C SER A 26 2.72 -8.06 20.06
N GLY A 27 3.06 -7.97 18.78
CA GLY A 27 3.18 -6.71 18.03
C GLY A 27 4.41 -5.90 18.41
N ARG A 28 5.34 -6.45 19.21
CA ARG A 28 6.56 -5.77 19.64
C ARG A 28 7.50 -5.55 18.47
N VAL A 29 7.91 -4.30 18.27
CA VAL A 29 8.97 -3.95 17.31
C VAL A 29 10.33 -4.27 17.92
N ILE A 30 11.05 -5.21 17.30
CA ILE A 30 12.41 -5.63 17.69
C ILE A 30 13.44 -4.63 17.15
N ALA A 31 13.31 -4.25 15.89
CA ALA A 31 14.16 -3.27 15.21
C ALA A 31 13.35 -2.50 14.17
N HIS A 32 13.78 -1.29 13.85
CA HIS A 32 13.22 -0.51 12.74
C HIS A 32 14.25 0.49 12.23
N GLY A 33 14.09 0.91 10.99
CA GLY A 33 14.97 1.91 10.40
C GLY A 33 14.49 2.41 9.05
N LEU A 34 15.28 3.35 8.53
CA LEU A 34 15.09 3.99 7.24
C LEU A 34 16.46 4.12 6.60
N VAL A 35 16.59 3.59 5.39
CA VAL A 35 17.66 3.92 4.47
C VAL A 35 17.08 4.88 3.44
N GLU A 36 17.68 6.04 3.27
CA GLU A 36 17.22 7.10 2.37
C GLU A 36 18.34 7.51 1.41
N ARG A 37 18.03 8.42 0.47
CA ARG A 37 18.99 8.95 -0.52
C ARG A 37 19.55 7.87 -1.46
N ILE A 38 18.72 6.87 -1.79
CA ILE A 38 19.07 5.85 -2.78
C ILE A 38 19.13 6.49 -4.17
N GLY A 39 20.19 6.21 -4.91
CA GLY A 39 20.52 6.83 -6.19
C GLY A 39 21.44 8.06 -6.07
N GLU A 40 21.88 8.41 -4.86
CA GLU A 40 22.88 9.45 -4.60
C GLU A 40 24.27 8.83 -4.38
N GLU A 41 25.29 9.66 -4.08
CA GLU A 41 26.71 9.27 -4.06
C GLU A 41 27.05 8.08 -3.12
N GLU A 42 26.34 7.94 -2.00
CA GLU A 42 26.64 6.94 -0.97
C GLU A 42 25.95 5.58 -1.20
N ILE A 43 24.78 5.57 -1.85
CA ILE A 43 23.95 4.37 -2.04
C ILE A 43 23.39 4.40 -3.47
N GLY A 44 23.98 3.61 -4.36
CA GLY A 44 23.69 3.68 -5.79
C GLY A 44 22.35 3.07 -6.18
N ASN A 45 21.84 2.11 -5.42
CA ASN A 45 20.62 1.35 -5.78
C ASN A 45 19.96 0.67 -4.57
N HIS A 46 18.75 0.14 -4.78
CA HIS A 46 17.98 -0.58 -3.75
C HIS A 46 18.65 -1.86 -3.26
N GLU A 47 19.50 -2.50 -4.06
CA GLU A 47 20.21 -3.69 -3.63
C GLU A 47 21.25 -3.38 -2.56
N GLU A 48 22.03 -2.32 -2.76
CA GLU A 48 22.95 -1.79 -1.74
C GLU A 48 22.21 -1.34 -0.48
N ALA A 49 21.09 -0.61 -0.65
CA ALA A 49 20.27 -0.17 0.47
C ALA A 49 19.73 -1.34 1.30
N LEU A 50 19.26 -2.40 0.65
CA LEU A 50 18.74 -3.59 1.34
C LEU A 50 19.85 -4.39 2.01
N ARG A 51 21.05 -4.48 1.43
CA ARG A 51 22.18 -5.08 2.14
C ARG A 51 22.48 -4.37 3.45
N LEU A 52 22.50 -3.02 3.44
CA LEU A 52 22.68 -2.23 4.67
C LEU A 52 21.57 -2.52 5.70
N VAL A 53 20.32 -2.68 5.27
CA VAL A 53 19.23 -3.08 6.16
C VAL A 53 19.52 -4.45 6.79
N PHE A 54 19.83 -5.45 5.98
CA PHE A 54 20.02 -6.82 6.44
C PHE A 54 21.27 -6.97 7.33
N ASP A 55 22.33 -6.22 7.06
CA ASP A 55 23.54 -6.19 7.90
C ASP A 55 23.27 -5.50 9.25
N SER A 56 22.25 -4.65 9.35
CA SER A 56 21.92 -3.89 10.56
C SER A 56 20.98 -4.62 11.53
N ILE A 57 20.42 -5.78 11.15
CA ILE A 57 19.46 -6.55 11.95
C ILE A 57 19.82 -8.03 11.99
N ASP A 58 19.45 -8.73 13.07
CA ASP A 58 19.48 -10.18 13.10
C ASP A 58 18.30 -10.74 12.31
N THR A 59 18.58 -11.52 11.27
CA THR A 59 17.56 -12.16 10.42
C THR A 59 17.42 -13.67 10.68
N GLY A 60 18.18 -14.22 11.64
CA GLY A 60 18.24 -15.66 11.88
C GLY A 60 16.94 -16.29 12.37
N ASP A 61 16.03 -15.49 12.92
CA ASP A 61 14.71 -15.93 13.40
C ASP A 61 13.54 -15.45 12.52
N VAL A 62 13.82 -14.83 11.37
CA VAL A 62 12.80 -14.31 10.47
C VAL A 62 12.05 -15.46 9.81
N VAL A 63 10.74 -15.54 10.04
CA VAL A 63 9.88 -16.60 9.50
C VAL A 63 9.08 -16.15 8.27
N VAL A 64 8.89 -14.84 8.08
CA VAL A 64 8.20 -14.25 6.93
C VAL A 64 8.78 -12.87 6.64
N VAL A 65 8.88 -12.53 5.35
CA VAL A 65 9.14 -11.15 4.93
C VAL A 65 7.89 -10.57 4.24
N GLY A 66 7.33 -9.52 4.81
CA GLY A 66 6.20 -8.78 4.25
C GLY A 66 6.66 -7.57 3.43
N HIS A 67 6.17 -7.44 2.21
CA HIS A 67 6.47 -6.33 1.30
C HIS A 67 5.25 -5.46 1.10
N ARG A 68 5.37 -4.16 1.38
CA ARG A 68 4.36 -3.20 0.93
C ARG A 68 4.44 -3.05 -0.59
N VAL A 69 3.32 -3.30 -1.27
CA VAL A 69 3.13 -3.06 -2.69
C VAL A 69 2.03 -2.02 -2.87
N VAL A 70 2.29 -0.95 -3.63
CA VAL A 70 1.33 0.15 -3.76
C VAL A 70 0.13 -0.26 -4.59
N HIS A 71 0.32 -0.90 -5.74
CA HIS A 71 -0.77 -1.20 -6.66
C HIS A 71 -0.90 -2.71 -6.95
N GLY A 72 -2.01 -3.31 -6.54
CA GLY A 72 -2.37 -4.71 -6.83
C GLY A 72 -3.25 -4.91 -8.06
N GLY A 73 -3.70 -3.81 -8.67
CA GLY A 73 -4.56 -3.86 -9.85
C GLY A 73 -5.93 -4.45 -9.51
N GLN A 74 -6.56 -5.09 -10.49
CA GLN A 74 -7.81 -5.83 -10.25
C GLN A 74 -7.57 -7.27 -9.79
N LYS A 75 -6.31 -7.71 -9.77
CA LYS A 75 -5.94 -9.09 -9.49
C LYS A 75 -5.64 -9.30 -8.01
N PHE A 76 -4.78 -8.46 -7.44
CA PHE A 76 -4.28 -8.64 -6.08
C PHE A 76 -5.00 -7.73 -5.09
N HIS A 77 -5.74 -8.35 -4.18
CA HIS A 77 -6.52 -7.66 -3.15
C HIS A 77 -6.50 -8.38 -1.80
N GLU A 78 -5.65 -9.40 -1.68
CA GLU A 78 -5.36 -10.14 -0.44
C GLU A 78 -3.83 -10.22 -0.26
N PRO A 79 -3.32 -10.36 0.98
CA PRO A 79 -1.93 -10.72 1.19
C PRO A 79 -1.58 -11.97 0.40
N THR A 80 -0.57 -11.88 -0.46
CA THR A 80 -0.27 -12.91 -1.46
C THR A 80 1.16 -13.41 -1.29
N VAL A 81 1.34 -14.72 -1.12
CA VAL A 81 2.67 -15.36 -1.12
C VAL A 81 3.33 -15.16 -2.49
N LEU A 82 4.59 -14.76 -2.50
CA LEU A 82 5.34 -14.40 -3.69
C LEU A 82 6.03 -15.61 -4.30
N ASP A 83 5.68 -15.91 -5.54
CA ASP A 83 6.44 -16.74 -6.46
C ASP A 83 6.87 -15.92 -7.69
N ASP A 84 7.59 -16.53 -8.64
CA ASP A 84 8.08 -15.85 -9.84
C ASP A 84 6.93 -15.29 -10.70
N ALA A 85 5.80 -15.99 -10.78
CA ALA A 85 4.65 -15.57 -11.56
C ALA A 85 3.95 -14.37 -10.93
N VAL A 86 3.83 -14.34 -9.60
CA VAL A 86 3.25 -13.21 -8.86
C VAL A 86 4.17 -11.99 -8.99
N VAL A 87 5.49 -12.14 -8.85
CA VAL A 87 6.43 -11.01 -9.00
C VAL A 87 6.36 -10.41 -10.40
N ALA A 88 6.32 -11.25 -11.45
CA ALA A 88 6.17 -10.78 -12.82
C ALA A 88 4.88 -9.96 -13.02
N GLN A 89 3.76 -10.41 -12.45
CA GLN A 89 2.48 -9.70 -12.54
C GLN A 89 2.50 -8.37 -11.76
N ILE A 90 3.17 -8.32 -10.60
CA ILE A 90 3.36 -7.06 -9.86
C ILE A 90 4.20 -6.08 -10.69
N ALA A 91 5.20 -6.58 -11.41
CA ALA A 91 6.03 -5.77 -12.31
C ALA A 91 5.21 -5.18 -13.48
N GLU A 92 4.32 -5.95 -14.10
CA GLU A 92 3.39 -5.46 -15.14
C GLU A 92 2.49 -4.31 -14.64
N LEU A 93 2.08 -4.38 -13.37
CA LEU A 93 1.27 -3.34 -12.71
C LEU A 93 2.03 -2.03 -12.46
N SER A 94 3.34 -1.96 -12.76
CA SER A 94 4.10 -0.71 -12.71
C SER A 94 3.54 0.36 -13.65
N SER A 95 2.83 -0.03 -14.70
CA SER A 95 2.06 0.90 -15.55
C SER A 95 1.01 1.71 -14.78
N LEU A 96 0.47 1.18 -13.66
CA LEU A 96 -0.51 1.85 -12.81
C LEU A 96 0.12 2.61 -11.63
N ALA A 97 1.37 2.30 -11.28
CA ALA A 97 2.10 2.97 -10.20
C ALA A 97 3.61 3.08 -10.51
N PRO A 98 4.00 3.88 -11.52
CA PRO A 98 5.35 3.88 -12.10
C PRO A 98 6.44 4.34 -11.14
N LEU A 99 6.10 5.15 -10.13
CA LEU A 99 7.05 5.63 -9.13
C LEU A 99 7.18 4.70 -7.92
N HIS A 100 6.34 3.67 -7.80
CA HIS A 100 6.23 2.87 -6.58
C HIS A 100 6.46 1.38 -6.83
N ASN A 101 5.69 0.76 -7.74
CA ASN A 101 5.78 -0.67 -7.97
C ASN A 101 7.17 -1.13 -8.43
N PRO A 102 7.91 -0.39 -9.30
CA PRO A 102 9.28 -0.79 -9.65
C PRO A 102 10.22 -0.93 -8.45
N ALA A 103 10.20 0.03 -7.53
CA ALA A 103 11.01 -0.03 -6.30
C ALA A 103 10.57 -1.18 -5.38
N GLY A 104 9.26 -1.44 -5.30
CA GLY A 104 8.72 -2.59 -4.57
C GLY A 104 9.19 -3.93 -5.15
N VAL A 105 9.16 -4.09 -6.48
CA VAL A 105 9.63 -5.29 -7.18
C VAL A 105 11.11 -5.51 -6.96
N GLN A 106 11.94 -4.46 -7.10
CA GLN A 106 13.38 -4.57 -6.80
C GLN A 106 13.62 -5.02 -5.36
N GLY A 107 12.84 -4.47 -4.41
CA GLY A 107 12.93 -4.89 -3.01
C GLY A 107 12.60 -6.35 -2.78
N ILE A 108 11.53 -6.84 -3.42
CA ILE A 108 11.13 -8.24 -3.40
C ILE A 108 12.24 -9.14 -3.96
N GLU A 109 12.78 -8.79 -5.13
CA GLU A 109 13.80 -9.58 -5.81
C GLU A 109 15.08 -9.70 -4.99
N VAL A 110 15.53 -8.60 -4.36
CA VAL A 110 16.71 -8.60 -3.49
C VAL A 110 16.44 -9.40 -2.23
N ALA A 111 15.31 -9.20 -1.55
CA ALA A 111 14.97 -9.94 -0.35
C ALA A 111 14.86 -11.45 -0.60
N ARG A 112 14.30 -11.86 -1.75
CA ARG A 112 14.25 -13.26 -2.19
C ARG A 112 15.63 -13.87 -2.41
N ARG A 113 16.63 -13.07 -2.82
CA ARG A 113 18.02 -13.54 -2.94
C ARG A 113 18.71 -13.66 -1.57
N LEU A 114 18.42 -12.73 -0.66
CA LEU A 114 19.07 -12.68 0.67
C LEU A 114 18.48 -13.71 1.66
N LEU A 115 17.18 -13.99 1.57
CA LEU A 115 16.47 -14.98 2.40
C LEU A 115 15.66 -15.94 1.51
N PRO A 116 16.33 -16.83 0.76
CA PRO A 116 15.67 -17.68 -0.24
C PRO A 116 14.70 -18.71 0.36
N ASP A 117 14.95 -19.14 1.59
CA ASP A 117 14.15 -20.16 2.28
C ASP A 117 13.00 -19.56 3.10
N VAL A 118 12.94 -18.23 3.21
CA VAL A 118 11.91 -17.53 3.98
C VAL A 118 10.76 -17.12 3.06
N PRO A 119 9.50 -17.50 3.37
CA PRO A 119 8.33 -17.04 2.63
C PRO A 119 8.25 -15.52 2.55
N GLN A 120 8.03 -15.03 1.33
CA GLN A 120 7.87 -13.61 1.04
C GLN A 120 6.40 -13.34 0.69
N VAL A 121 5.82 -12.28 1.22
CA VAL A 121 4.39 -11.96 1.07
C VAL A 121 4.23 -10.51 0.62
N ALA A 122 3.49 -10.28 -0.47
CA ALA A 122 3.08 -8.93 -0.86
C ALA A 122 1.77 -8.52 -0.15
N VAL A 123 1.75 -7.29 0.37
CA VAL A 123 0.59 -6.66 0.99
C VAL A 123 0.27 -5.37 0.24
N PHE A 124 -0.94 -5.29 -0.29
CA PHE A 124 -1.32 -4.27 -1.27
C PHE A 124 -2.07 -3.09 -0.66
N ASP A 125 -1.65 -1.86 -0.93
CA ASP A 125 -2.34 -0.65 -0.47
C ASP A 125 -3.74 -0.51 -1.08
N THR A 126 -4.01 -1.11 -2.24
CA THR A 126 -5.31 -1.09 -2.92
C THR A 126 -6.31 -2.09 -2.33
N ALA A 127 -5.87 -3.04 -1.50
CA ALA A 127 -6.67 -4.18 -1.06
C ALA A 127 -7.96 -3.78 -0.32
N PHE A 128 -7.84 -2.88 0.66
CA PHE A 128 -8.97 -2.45 1.50
C PHE A 128 -10.15 -1.87 0.70
N PHE A 129 -9.86 -1.24 -0.43
CA PHE A 129 -10.83 -0.56 -1.28
C PHE A 129 -11.38 -1.43 -2.41
N PHE A 130 -10.88 -2.65 -2.55
CA PHE A 130 -11.19 -3.50 -3.70
C PHE A 130 -12.69 -3.67 -3.95
N GLY A 131 -13.46 -3.89 -2.87
CA GLY A 131 -14.91 -4.06 -2.89
C GLY A 131 -15.73 -2.76 -2.97
N LEU A 132 -15.13 -1.61 -3.31
CA LEU A 132 -15.87 -0.34 -3.44
C LEU A 132 -17.07 -0.54 -4.39
N PRO A 133 -18.27 -0.04 -4.05
CA PRO A 133 -19.44 -0.21 -4.91
C PRO A 133 -19.19 0.47 -6.27
N PRO A 134 -19.80 -0.02 -7.36
CA PRO A 134 -19.59 0.53 -8.70
C PRO A 134 -19.75 2.05 -8.79
N ALA A 135 -20.74 2.61 -8.08
CA ALA A 135 -20.98 4.06 -8.03
C ALA A 135 -19.82 4.88 -7.45
N ALA A 136 -18.94 4.27 -6.64
CA ALA A 136 -17.76 4.90 -6.06
C ALA A 136 -16.46 4.48 -6.75
N ALA A 137 -16.47 3.35 -7.47
CA ALA A 137 -15.30 2.78 -8.11
C ALA A 137 -15.16 3.17 -9.60
N ILE A 138 -16.26 3.42 -10.29
CA ILE A 138 -16.29 3.62 -11.75
C ILE A 138 -16.40 5.11 -12.06
N TYR A 139 -15.49 5.61 -12.89
CA TYR A 139 -15.54 6.98 -13.40
C TYR A 139 -16.59 7.14 -14.51
N ALA A 140 -17.12 8.34 -14.69
CA ALA A 140 -18.01 8.70 -15.79
C ALA A 140 -17.26 8.87 -17.12
N LEU A 141 -16.56 7.82 -17.54
CA LEU A 141 -15.83 7.71 -18.81
C LEU A 141 -16.54 6.74 -19.75
N ASP A 142 -16.11 6.70 -21.02
CA ASP A 142 -16.53 5.65 -21.94
C ASP A 142 -16.20 4.27 -21.35
N ARG A 143 -17.20 3.40 -21.29
CA ARG A 143 -17.09 2.12 -20.59
C ARG A 143 -16.10 1.18 -21.26
N ALA A 144 -16.06 1.14 -22.59
CA ALA A 144 -15.15 0.27 -23.32
C ALA A 144 -13.69 0.72 -23.17
N VAL A 145 -13.46 2.04 -23.13
CA VAL A 145 -12.14 2.62 -22.83
C VAL A 145 -11.74 2.31 -21.38
N ALA A 146 -12.63 2.55 -20.42
CA ALA A 146 -12.34 2.29 -19.01
C ALA A 146 -12.03 0.82 -18.73
N GLU A 147 -12.80 -0.11 -19.32
CA GLU A 147 -12.55 -1.55 -19.21
C GLU A 147 -11.23 -1.95 -19.89
N ARG A 148 -10.96 -1.48 -21.12
CA ARG A 148 -9.74 -1.81 -21.86
C ARG A 148 -8.47 -1.43 -21.11
N TYR A 149 -8.45 -0.27 -20.47
CA TYR A 149 -7.27 0.25 -19.77
C TYR A 149 -7.34 0.03 -18.25
N GLY A 150 -8.36 -0.68 -17.74
CA GLY A 150 -8.54 -0.93 -16.32
C GLY A 150 -8.71 0.35 -15.48
N ILE A 151 -9.27 1.41 -16.06
CA ILE A 151 -9.43 2.72 -15.41
C ILE A 151 -10.58 2.63 -14.39
N ARG A 152 -10.24 2.71 -13.11
CA ARG A 152 -11.18 2.79 -12.00
C ARG A 152 -10.52 3.47 -10.80
N ARG A 153 -11.32 3.82 -9.80
CA ARG A 153 -10.82 4.20 -8.49
C ARG A 153 -10.39 2.93 -7.74
N TYR A 154 -9.08 2.80 -7.52
CA TYR A 154 -8.50 1.70 -6.72
C TYR A 154 -8.37 2.06 -5.25
N GLY A 155 -8.01 3.30 -4.91
CA GLY A 155 -7.72 3.73 -3.53
C GLY A 155 -6.34 3.28 -3.03
N PHE A 156 -5.72 4.04 -2.13
CA PHE A 156 -4.37 3.79 -1.61
C PHE A 156 -4.31 4.00 -0.10
N HIS A 157 -3.21 3.57 0.53
CA HIS A 157 -3.08 3.54 1.99
C HIS A 157 -4.10 2.62 2.67
N GLY A 158 -4.56 1.57 1.98
CA GLY A 158 -5.61 0.68 2.45
C GLY A 158 -5.28 -0.04 3.76
N THR A 159 -4.01 -0.41 3.97
CA THR A 159 -3.53 -0.98 5.24
C THR A 159 -3.75 -0.03 6.42
N SER A 160 -3.43 1.26 6.24
CA SER A 160 -3.66 2.30 7.25
C SER A 160 -5.16 2.54 7.49
N HIS A 161 -5.95 2.67 6.42
CA HIS A 161 -7.40 2.83 6.53
C HIS A 161 -8.06 1.64 7.25
N GLN A 162 -7.63 0.41 6.94
CA GLN A 162 -8.10 -0.79 7.61
C GLN A 162 -7.74 -0.77 9.09
N TYR A 163 -6.47 -0.49 9.42
CA TYR A 163 -6.00 -0.44 10.81
C TYR A 163 -6.76 0.61 11.62
N VAL A 164 -6.80 1.86 11.18
CA VAL A 164 -7.48 2.95 11.90
C VAL A 164 -8.98 2.67 12.04
N SER A 165 -9.63 2.12 11.00
CA SER A 165 -11.04 1.73 11.07
C SER A 165 -11.30 0.62 12.09
N GLN A 166 -10.37 -0.34 12.25
CA GLN A 166 -10.46 -1.38 13.25
C GLN A 166 -10.24 -0.84 14.67
N GLN A 167 -9.24 0.02 14.87
CA GLN A 167 -8.98 0.67 16.17
C GLN A 167 -10.17 1.53 16.61
N ALA A 168 -10.79 2.26 15.66
CA ALA A 168 -11.94 3.10 15.95
C ALA A 168 -13.20 2.32 16.39
N ARG A 169 -13.32 1.00 16.10
CA ARG A 169 -14.49 0.19 16.51
C ARG A 169 -14.70 0.15 18.02
N GLY A 170 -13.64 0.33 18.81
CA GLY A 170 -13.71 0.36 20.26
C GLY A 170 -14.11 1.70 20.86
N LEU A 171 -14.21 2.77 20.06
CA LEU A 171 -14.43 4.13 20.56
C LEU A 171 -15.93 4.51 20.61
N PRO A 172 -16.41 5.11 21.70
CA PRO A 172 -17.79 5.60 21.78
C PRO A 172 -18.08 6.63 20.69
N GLY A 173 -19.14 6.41 19.91
CA GLY A 173 -19.58 7.33 18.86
C GLY A 173 -18.77 7.27 17.55
N ALA A 174 -17.82 6.34 17.42
CA ALA A 174 -17.09 6.17 16.18
C ALA A 174 -17.95 5.55 15.07
N TRP A 175 -17.96 6.22 13.92
CA TRP A 175 -18.49 5.66 12.68
C TRP A 175 -17.38 4.85 12.00
N VAL A 176 -17.57 3.55 11.95
CA VAL A 176 -16.60 2.64 11.33
C VAL A 176 -17.01 2.42 9.88
N CYS A 177 -16.13 2.76 8.94
CA CYS A 177 -16.27 2.34 7.56
C CYS A 177 -16.31 0.81 7.50
N ARG A 178 -17.50 0.24 7.28
CA ARG A 178 -17.68 -1.18 7.02
C ARG A 178 -17.73 -1.39 5.51
N HIS A 179 -16.71 -2.04 4.96
CA HIS A 179 -16.88 -2.82 3.74
C HIS A 179 -17.56 -4.14 4.15
N GLN A 180 -18.87 -4.26 3.91
CA GLN A 180 -19.57 -5.54 3.96
C GLN A 180 -19.73 -6.05 2.52
N PRO A 181 -19.10 -7.17 2.14
CA PRO A 181 -19.28 -7.73 0.80
C PRO A 181 -20.68 -8.34 0.59
N ASP A 182 -21.39 -8.72 1.66
CA ASP A 182 -22.72 -9.31 1.58
C ASP A 182 -23.66 -8.78 2.67
N ARG A 183 -24.49 -7.77 2.35
CA ARG A 183 -25.85 -7.61 2.90
C ARG A 183 -26.74 -6.86 1.92
N ALA A 184 -27.50 -7.61 1.14
CA ALA A 184 -28.82 -7.16 0.74
C ALA A 184 -29.69 -7.01 2.00
N ALA A 185 -30.45 -5.92 2.07
CA ALA A 185 -31.48 -5.63 3.08
C ALA A 185 -31.03 -5.33 4.52
N SER A 186 -30.60 -4.09 4.77
CA SER A 186 -31.14 -3.25 5.86
C SER A 186 -30.73 -1.80 5.62
N GLY A 187 -31.69 -0.88 5.56
CA GLY A 187 -31.49 0.52 5.14
C GLY A 187 -30.57 1.35 6.04
N GLN A 188 -29.26 1.19 5.87
CA GLN A 188 -28.25 2.13 6.37
C GLN A 188 -27.48 2.69 5.17
N ARG A 189 -27.56 4.01 5.00
CA ARG A 189 -26.86 4.75 3.95
C ARG A 189 -25.35 4.56 4.11
N GLY A 190 -24.71 3.93 3.11
CA GLY A 190 -23.27 3.83 3.03
C GLY A 190 -22.61 5.20 2.90
N VAL A 191 -21.54 5.42 3.65
CA VAL A 191 -20.69 6.61 3.57
C VAL A 191 -19.45 6.23 2.75
N GLY A 192 -19.14 7.02 1.72
CA GLY A 192 -17.98 6.84 0.86
C GLY A 192 -16.68 7.23 1.55
N VAL A 193 -15.57 6.61 1.12
CA VAL A 193 -14.23 6.96 1.60
C VAL A 193 -13.60 8.00 0.68
N GLY A 194 -13.22 9.12 1.29
CA GLY A 194 -12.59 10.31 0.74
C GLY A 194 -12.73 11.39 1.82
N ASP A 195 -11.70 12.21 2.01
CA ASP A 195 -11.54 13.15 3.13
C ASP A 195 -12.83 13.68 3.79
N SER A 196 -12.89 13.59 5.12
CA SER A 196 -13.81 14.30 6.04
C SER A 196 -15.09 14.93 5.45
N ALA A 197 -16.04 14.12 4.98
CA ALA A 197 -17.34 14.65 4.54
C ALA A 197 -18.26 14.98 5.75
N ARG A 198 -18.28 16.24 6.18
CA ARG A 198 -19.46 16.82 6.88
C ARG A 198 -20.55 17.10 5.85
N PRO A 199 -21.81 16.70 6.04
CA PRO A 199 -22.87 17.05 5.10
C PRO A 199 -23.45 18.41 5.49
N ARG A 200 -22.88 19.52 5.00
CA ARG A 200 -23.63 20.77 4.79
C ARG A 200 -23.10 21.49 3.55
N GLY A 201 -23.97 21.51 2.54
CA GLY A 201 -23.96 22.27 1.28
C GLY A 201 -22.69 23.03 0.88
N GLY A 202 -22.12 22.64 -0.26
CA GLY A 202 -21.15 23.43 -1.02
C GLY A 202 -20.05 22.56 -1.62
N ASN A 203 -19.92 22.61 -2.95
CA ASN A 203 -18.90 22.05 -3.85
C ASN A 203 -17.87 21.06 -3.28
N LEU A 204 -17.82 19.88 -3.90
CA LEU A 204 -16.89 18.78 -3.61
C LEU A 204 -15.88 18.61 -4.76
N ASP A 205 -14.65 18.28 -4.35
CA ASP A 205 -13.63 17.46 -5.03
C ASP A 205 -12.38 18.13 -5.67
N GLY A 206 -11.23 17.72 -5.12
CA GLY A 206 -9.83 17.85 -5.60
C GLY A 206 -8.85 17.91 -4.41
N PRO A 207 -7.60 17.37 -4.45
CA PRO A 207 -6.78 17.08 -5.63
C PRO A 207 -5.91 15.78 -5.61
N ASP A 208 -5.26 15.51 -6.75
CA ASP A 208 -4.05 14.69 -6.93
C ASP A 208 -2.80 15.52 -6.53
N PRO A 209 -1.66 14.96 -6.07
CA PRO A 209 -0.50 15.74 -5.67
C PRO A 209 0.46 15.94 -6.87
N ALA A 210 0.36 17.08 -7.55
CA ALA A 210 1.49 17.86 -8.09
C ALA A 210 1.03 18.88 -9.15
N GLY A 211 1.49 20.12 -9.00
CA GLY A 211 1.81 20.98 -10.14
C GLY A 211 0.81 22.08 -10.53
N GLY A 212 1.06 23.29 -10.02
CA GLY A 212 1.24 24.46 -10.90
C GLY A 212 0.20 25.58 -10.86
N VAL A 213 0.73 26.75 -11.26
CA VAL A 213 0.07 28.04 -11.58
C VAL A 213 -0.25 28.90 -10.34
N GLY A 214 0.15 30.17 -10.21
CA GLY A 214 0.65 31.16 -11.16
C GLY A 214 -0.12 32.45 -10.92
N ASP A 215 0.36 33.29 -10.00
CA ASP A 215 -0.18 34.62 -9.71
C ASP A 215 0.67 35.68 -10.43
N GLY A 216 0.18 36.74 -11.06
CA GLY A 216 -1.16 37.28 -11.18
C GLY A 216 -1.04 38.64 -11.87
N HIS A 217 -2.04 39.03 -12.67
CA HIS A 217 -2.16 40.41 -13.13
C HIS A 217 -3.65 40.81 -13.19
N PRO A 218 -4.09 41.82 -12.44
CA PRO A 218 -5.44 42.34 -12.57
C PRO A 218 -5.46 43.46 -13.62
N HIS A 219 -6.43 43.35 -14.53
CA HIS A 219 -6.80 44.41 -15.45
C HIS A 219 -7.26 45.68 -14.72
N ARG A 220 -6.86 46.83 -15.27
CA ARG A 220 -7.75 47.97 -15.52
C ARG A 220 -7.72 48.28 -17.00
#